data_AF-A0A662GPS5-F1
#
_entry.id   AF-A0A662GPS5-F1
#
_cell.length_a   1.000
_cell.length_b   1.000
_cell.length_c   1.000
_cell.angle_alpha   90.00
_cell.angle_beta   90.00
_cell.angle_gamma   90.00
#
_symmetry.space_group_name_H-M   'P 1'
#
loop_
_entity.id
_entity.type
_entity.pdbx_description
1 polymer ?
#
loop_
_entity_poly.entity_id
_entity_poly.type
_entity_poly.pdbx_seq_one_letter_code
_entity_poly.pdbx_strand_id
1 'polypeptide(L)' 'MGIRAYMRKSPDGYYVLVVSEGELRAIEGLLGGRAVIEEAGGGKFMVKVRSRGLYVKVLRALGVRRWS' A
#
# COMPACT_ATOMS: atom_id res chain seq x y z
N MET A 1 9.69 -2.93 11.91
CA MET A 1 8.26 -3.03 12.24
C MET A 1 7.55 -3.52 10.98
N GLY A 2 6.94 -4.72 10.99
CA GLY A 2 6.51 -5.39 9.75
C GLY A 2 5.26 -4.78 9.13
N ILE A 3 5.27 -4.57 7.81
CA ILE A 3 4.11 -4.17 7.02
C ILE A 3 2.98 -5.19 7.23
N ARG A 4 1.87 -4.75 7.81
CA ARG A 4 0.63 -5.53 7.86
C ARG A 4 -0.09 -5.38 6.51
N ALA A 5 0.30 -6.20 5.55
CA ALA A 5 -0.35 -6.30 4.25
C ALA A 5 -1.59 -7.19 4.35
N TYR A 6 -2.77 -6.61 4.27
CA TYR A 6 -4.01 -7.38 4.17
C TYR A 6 -4.40 -7.56 2.70
N MET A 7 -4.34 -8.79 2.22
CA MET A 7 -4.69 -9.13 0.83
C MET A 7 -6.21 -9.09 0.55
N ARG A 8 -7.02 -8.82 1.59
CA ARG A 8 -8.47 -8.72 1.50
C ARG A 8 -8.85 -7.32 1.06
N LYS A 9 -9.79 -7.21 0.11
CA LYS A 9 -10.38 -5.94 -0.27
C LYS A 9 -11.18 -5.34 0.89
N SER A 10 -11.14 -4.02 1.03
CA SER A 10 -12.08 -3.26 1.85
C SER A 10 -13.51 -3.45 1.33
N PRO A 11 -14.54 -3.12 2.13
CA PRO A 11 -15.93 -3.13 1.67
C PRO A 11 -16.14 -2.35 0.37
N ASP A 12 -15.39 -1.27 0.18
CA ASP A 12 -15.41 -0.41 -1.00
C ASP A 12 -14.60 -0.94 -2.20
N GLY A 13 -14.04 -2.15 -2.09
CA GLY A 13 -13.36 -2.84 -3.19
C GLY A 13 -11.88 -2.50 -3.40
N TYR A 14 -11.23 -1.83 -2.45
CA TYR A 14 -9.81 -1.46 -2.52
C TYR A 14 -8.91 -2.43 -1.77
N TYR A 15 -7.70 -2.66 -2.27
CA TYR A 15 -6.62 -3.18 -1.46
C TYR A 15 -5.96 -2.03 -0.71
N VAL A 16 -5.74 -2.21 0.59
CA VAL A 16 -5.27 -1.14 1.48
C VAL A 16 -3.93 -1.50 2.09
N LEU A 17 -3.05 -0.51 2.17
CA LEU A 17 -1.72 -0.59 2.79
C LEU A 17 -1.60 0.57 3.77
N VAL A 18 -0.95 0.34 4.91
CA VAL A 18 -0.48 1.44 5.76
C VAL A 18 1.03 1.44 5.69
N VAL A 19 1.60 2.56 5.27
CA VAL A 19 3.02 2.75 5.04
C VAL A 19 3.52 3.98 5.80
N SER A 20 4.79 3.99 6.18
CA SER A 20 5.47 5.19 6.67
C SER A 20 5.77 6.17 5.53
N GLU A 21 6.16 7.40 5.86
CA GLU A 21 6.56 8.40 4.87
C GLU A 21 7.68 7.89 3.92
N GLY A 22 8.71 7.26 4.48
CA GLY A 22 9.82 6.73 3.68
C GLY A 22 9.39 5.62 2.73
N GLU A 23 8.51 4.73 3.18
CA GLU A 23 7.92 3.68 2.34
C GLU A 23 7.02 4.27 1.25
N LEU A 24 6.24 5.31 1.57
CA LEU A 24 5.39 6.01 0.58
C LEU A 24 6.24 6.60 -0.55
N ARG A 25 7.31 7.34 -0.21
CA ARG A 25 8.23 7.91 -1.21
C ARG A 25 8.85 6.84 -2.10
N ALA A 26 9.16 5.66 -1.54
CA ALA A 26 9.73 4.54 -2.30
C ALA A 26 8.76 3.94 -3.34
N ILE A 27 7.44 4.07 -3.12
CA ILE A 27 6.41 3.50 -4.01
C ILE A 27 5.64 4.54 -4.81
N GLU A 28 5.80 5.83 -4.52
CA GLU A 28 5.02 6.93 -5.14
C GLU A 28 5.05 6.88 -6.67
N GLY A 29 6.25 6.67 -7.25
CA GLY A 29 6.41 6.51 -8.70
C GLY A 29 5.69 5.29 -9.29
N LEU A 30 5.47 4.23 -8.52
CA LEU A 30 4.70 3.05 -8.95
C LEU A 30 3.20 3.31 -8.92
N LEU A 31 2.73 4.14 -7.98
CA LEU A 31 1.30 4.44 -7.82
C LEU A 31 0.79 5.24 -9.02
N GLY A 32 1.57 6.21 -9.52
CA GLY A 32 1.30 6.93 -10.77
C GLY A 32 -0.14 7.46 -10.88
N GLY A 33 -0.66 8.04 -9.78
CA GLY A 33 -2.03 8.57 -9.68
C GLY A 33 -3.16 7.54 -9.60
N ARG A 34 -2.85 6.23 -9.59
CA ARG A 34 -3.83 5.12 -9.56
C ARG A 34 -4.18 4.66 -8.14
N ALA A 35 -3.82 5.46 -7.15
CA ALA A 35 -4.00 5.18 -5.74
C ALA A 35 -4.60 6.39 -5.03
N VAL A 36 -5.41 6.13 -4.02
CA VAL A 36 -5.84 7.15 -3.05
C VAL A 36 -4.86 7.08 -1.88
N ILE A 37 -4.32 8.23 -1.48
CA ILE A 37 -3.37 8.34 -0.37
C ILE A 37 -4.00 9.24 0.67
N GLU A 38 -4.11 8.76 1.91
CA GLU A 38 -4.67 9.50 3.04
C GLU A 38 -3.69 9.46 4.21
N GLU A 39 -3.55 10.55 4.95
CA GLU A 39 -2.75 10.56 6.17
C GLU A 39 -3.49 9.84 7.30
N ALA A 40 -2.85 8.84 7.91
CA ALA A 40 -3.41 8.02 8.99
C ALA A 40 -2.95 8.48 10.39
N GLY A 41 -2.27 9.63 10.46
CA GLY A 41 -1.66 10.16 11.68
C GLY A 41 -0.35 9.47 12.05
N GLY A 42 0.48 10.15 12.85
CA GLY A 42 1.75 9.61 13.35
C GLY A 42 2.77 9.29 12.25
N GLY A 43 2.81 10.09 11.17
CA GLY A 43 3.74 9.90 10.05
C GLY A 43 3.44 8.68 9.18
N LYS A 44 2.22 8.17 9.24
CA LYS A 44 1.75 7.03 8.44
C LYS A 44 0.72 7.48 7.41
N PHE A 45 0.71 6.76 6.30
CA PHE A 45 -0.15 6.99 5.16
C PHE A 45 -0.90 5.71 4.81
N MET A 46 -2.19 5.85 4.58
CA MET A 46 -3.05 4.81 4.03
C MET A 46 -3.06 4.92 2.52
N VAL A 47 -2.60 3.87 1.83
CA VAL A 47 -2.60 3.78 0.37
C VAL A 47 -3.67 2.78 -0.05
N LYS A 48 -4.65 3.24 -0.82
CA LYS A 48 -5.75 2.44 -1.35
C LYS A 48 -5.60 2.28 -2.86
N VAL A 49 -5.56 1.04 -3.34
CA VAL A 49 -5.46 0.72 -4.77
C VAL A 49 -6.54 -0.26 -5.20
N ARG A 50 -7.17 -0.04 -6.37
CA ARG A 50 -8.20 -0.97 -6.90
C ARG A 50 -7.60 -2.17 -7.64
N SER A 51 -6.43 -1.98 -8.26
CA SER A 51 -5.77 -3.01 -9.05
C SER A 51 -4.95 -3.95 -8.17
N ARG A 52 -5.32 -5.23 -8.17
CA ARG A 52 -4.53 -6.29 -7.51
C ARG A 52 -3.09 -6.34 -8.05
N GLY A 53 -2.91 -6.16 -9.36
CA GLY A 53 -1.59 -6.16 -9.98
C GLY A 53 -0.71 -5.03 -9.48
N LEU A 54 -1.28 -3.82 -9.33
CA LEU A 54 -0.57 -2.69 -8.74
C LEU A 54 -0.24 -2.95 -7.26
N TYR A 55 -1.19 -3.47 -6.49
CA TYR A 55 -0.99 -3.84 -5.09
C TYR A 55 0.19 -4.81 -4.93
N VAL A 56 0.25 -5.87 -5.75
CA VAL A 56 1.35 -6.84 -5.73
C VAL A 56 2.69 -6.17 -6.04
N LYS A 57 2.73 -5.28 -7.05
CA LYS A 57 3.96 -4.54 -7.40
C LYS A 57 4.44 -3.67 -6.25
N VAL A 58 3.52 -2.97 -5.59
CA VAL A 58 3.81 -2.15 -4.41
C VAL A 58 4.37 -3.02 -3.27
N LEU A 59 3.73 -4.15 -2.96
CA LEU A 59 4.21 -5.08 -1.93
C LEU A 59 5.62 -5.61 -2.22
N ARG A 60 5.93 -5.93 -3.48
CA ARG A 60 7.27 -6.35 -3.90
C ARG A 60 8.30 -5.25 -3.75
N ALA A 61 7.96 -4.02 -4.13
CA ALA A 61 8.83 -2.86 -3.98
C ALA A 61 9.15 -2.58 -2.50
N LEU A 62 8.19 -2.84 -1.61
CA LEU A 62 8.36 -2.75 -0.15
C LEU A 62 9.04 -3.97 0.48
N GLY A 63 9.49 -4.96 -0.30
CA GLY A 63 10.18 -6.15 0.22
C GLY A 63 9.28 -7.14 0.97
N VAL A 64 7.95 -7.06 0.85
CA VAL A 64 7.01 -7.96 1.54
C VAL A 64 7.01 -9.33 0.86
N ARG A 65 7.77 -10.27 1.42
CA ARG A 65 8.00 -11.61 0.85
C ARG A 65 7.05 -12.72 1.31
N ARG A 66 6.18 -12.51 2.31
CA ARG A 66 5.36 -13.59 2.90
C ARG A 66 3.87 -13.39 2.63
N TRP A 67 3.31 -14.31 1.85
CA TRP A 67 1.89 -14.42 1.52
C TRP A 67 1.49 -15.79 2.08
N SER A 68 1.03 -15.83 3.33
CA SER A 68 0.52 -17.04 3.97
C SER A 68 -0.78 -16.73 4.67
#